data_AF-A0A4Q2Y8T4-F1
#
_entry.id   AF-A0A4Q2Y8T4-F1
#
_cell.length_a   1.000
_cell.length_b   1.000
_cell.length_c   1.000
_cell.angle_alpha   90.00
_cell.angle_beta   90.00
_cell.angle_gamma   90.00
#
_symmetry.space_group_name_H-M   'P 1'
#
loop_
_entity.id
_entity.type
_entity.pdbx_description
1 polymer ?
#
loop_
_entity_poly.entity_id
_entity_poly.type
_entity_poly.pdbx_seq_one_letter_code
_entity_poly.pdbx_strand_id
1 'polypeptide(L)'
;MKSILLLLAVTLASARAQGPLVPPGPPAPGMKSLDQIEPRKLISSLPLTISEPGSYYLAGNLVFSGTGVAINVASANVTIDLCGFNISSTVTADASCIYAGSNNVRIHNGSITGNTVVTQTGAVSNRTWNIA
;
A
#
# COMPACT_ATOMS: atom_id res chain seq x y z
N MET A 1 21.31 -47.05 71.74
CA MET A 1 21.56 -45.60 71.91
C MET A 1 22.14 -45.14 70.58
N LYS A 2 21.30 -44.69 69.65
CA LYS A 2 20.92 -43.27 69.45
C LYS A 2 22.16 -42.44 69.11
N SER A 3 22.38 -42.24 67.80
CA SER A 3 23.06 -41.11 67.15
C SER A 3 23.02 -41.41 65.64
N ILE A 4 21.95 -41.07 64.92
CA ILE A 4 21.80 -39.75 64.26
C ILE A 4 23.11 -39.35 63.58
N LEU A 5 23.20 -39.64 62.29
CA LEU A 5 23.78 -38.71 61.32
C LEU A 5 23.22 -39.00 59.92
N LEU A 6 21.88 -38.95 59.83
CA LEU A 6 21.16 -38.91 58.57
C LEU A 6 21.09 -37.45 58.11
N LEU A 7 22.20 -36.84 57.70
CA LEU A 7 22.16 -35.50 57.10
C LEU A 7 23.48 -35.11 56.41
N LEU A 8 23.91 -35.81 55.36
CA LEU A 8 24.93 -35.22 54.50
C LEU A 8 24.84 -35.69 53.04
N ALA A 9 24.48 -34.71 52.22
CA ALA A 9 24.97 -34.52 50.86
C ALA A 9 24.40 -35.41 49.74
N VAL A 10 23.08 -35.35 49.48
CA VAL A 10 22.61 -35.24 48.08
C VAL A 10 21.28 -34.47 48.04
N THR A 11 21.26 -33.21 48.46
CA THR A 11 20.41 -32.26 47.74
C THR A 11 21.19 -31.96 46.47
N LEU A 12 20.99 -32.78 45.44
CA LEU A 12 21.45 -32.49 44.10
C LEU A 12 20.82 -31.14 43.75
N ALA A 13 21.57 -30.06 43.98
CA ALA A 13 21.15 -28.73 43.61
C ALA A 13 20.99 -28.81 42.10
N SER A 14 19.75 -28.87 41.63
CA SER A 14 19.39 -28.69 40.24
C SER A 14 19.70 -27.24 39.88
N ALA A 15 20.99 -26.91 39.79
CA ALA A 15 21.50 -25.69 39.23
C ALA A 15 21.15 -25.77 37.75
N ARG A 16 19.95 -25.33 37.40
CA ARG A 16 19.59 -25.11 36.00
C ARG A 16 20.50 -23.97 35.55
N ALA A 17 21.53 -24.30 34.78
CA ALA A 17 22.29 -23.31 34.07
C ALA A 17 21.32 -22.63 33.10
N GLN A 18 20.73 -21.50 33.53
CA GLN A 18 20.05 -20.60 32.63
C GLN A 18 21.13 -20.17 31.63
N GLY A 19 20.97 -20.56 30.36
CA GLY A 19 21.91 -20.18 29.31
C GLY A 19 22.13 -18.66 29.26
N PRO A 20 23.13 -18.18 28.51
CA PRO A 20 23.51 -16.77 28.50
C PRO A 20 22.28 -15.87 28.36
N LEU A 21 22.03 -14.99 29.34
CA LEU A 21 20.95 -13.99 29.27
C LEU A 21 21.25 -12.89 28.23
N VAL A 22 22.46 -12.90 27.71
CA VAL A 22 22.87 -12.05 26.60
C VAL A 22 22.55 -12.80 25.31
N PRO A 23 21.55 -12.38 24.53
CA PRO A 23 21.31 -12.95 23.22
C PRO A 23 22.62 -12.88 22.38
N PRO A 24 22.93 -13.91 21.56
CA PRO A 24 24.21 -14.03 20.84
C PRO A 24 24.57 -12.85 19.91
N GLY A 25 23.63 -11.95 19.66
CA GLY A 25 23.84 -10.73 18.89
C GLY A 25 22.64 -9.79 19.02
N PRO A 26 22.79 -8.54 18.55
CA PRO A 26 21.66 -7.62 18.44
C PRO A 26 20.56 -8.22 17.55
N PRO A 27 19.27 -7.89 17.79
CA PRO A 27 18.18 -8.32 16.93
C PRO A 27 18.44 -7.93 15.47
N ALA A 28 18.20 -8.85 14.54
CA ALA A 28 18.23 -8.53 13.12
C ALA A 28 17.16 -7.47 12.80
N PRO A 29 17.39 -6.58 11.81
CA PRO A 29 16.37 -5.65 11.35
C PRO A 29 15.10 -6.39 10.94
N GLY A 30 14.02 -6.25 11.72
CA GLY A 30 12.75 -6.95 11.50
C GLY A 30 11.73 -6.14 10.70
N MET A 31 12.03 -4.90 10.35
CA MET A 31 11.09 -4.02 9.66
C MET A 31 11.18 -4.23 8.14
N LYS A 32 10.04 -4.52 7.51
CA LYS A 32 9.87 -4.48 6.06
C LYS A 32 9.53 -3.07 5.63
N SER A 33 10.01 -2.62 4.46
CA SER A 33 9.58 -1.35 3.89
C SER A 33 8.13 -1.43 3.37
N LEU A 34 7.45 -0.29 3.20
CA LEU A 34 6.11 -0.25 2.62
C LEU A 34 6.08 -0.91 1.24
N ASP A 35 7.11 -0.68 0.43
CA ASP A 35 7.28 -1.31 -0.89
C ASP A 35 7.43 -2.84 -0.81
N GLN A 36 7.90 -3.38 0.33
CA GLN A 36 8.02 -4.81 0.57
C GLN A 36 6.73 -5.45 1.11
N ILE A 37 5.86 -4.69 1.76
CA ILE A 37 4.58 -5.19 2.30
C ILE A 37 3.46 -5.05 1.25
N GLU A 38 3.46 -3.96 0.48
CA GLU A 38 2.52 -3.70 -0.61
C GLU A 38 3.26 -3.06 -1.80
N PRO A 39 3.82 -3.84 -2.74
CA PRO A 39 4.43 -3.27 -3.94
C PRO A 39 3.35 -2.57 -4.76
N ARG A 40 3.31 -1.23 -4.69
CA ARG A 40 2.43 -0.42 -5.52
C ARG A 40 3.20 0.06 -6.75
N LYS A 41 2.52 0.15 -7.90
CA LYS A 41 3.12 0.66 -9.12
C LYS A 41 2.99 2.18 -9.17
N LEU A 42 4.12 2.87 -9.27
CA LEU A 42 4.17 4.32 -9.36
C LEU A 42 3.54 4.80 -10.68
N ILE A 43 2.70 5.83 -10.58
CA ILE A 43 2.23 6.66 -11.68
C ILE A 43 3.07 7.93 -11.67
N SER A 44 4.07 8.01 -12.54
CA SER A 44 5.00 9.15 -12.62
C SER A 44 4.66 10.16 -13.73
N SER A 45 3.82 9.78 -14.70
CA SER A 45 3.50 10.63 -15.85
C SER A 45 2.15 10.28 -16.48
N LEU A 46 1.59 11.22 -17.22
CA LEU A 46 0.36 11.07 -18.01
C LEU A 46 0.67 11.38 -19.49
N PRO A 47 0.00 10.73 -20.46
CA PRO A 47 -1.04 9.71 -20.28
C PRO A 47 -0.48 8.32 -19.89
N LEU A 48 -1.30 7.50 -19.22
CA LEU A 48 -0.98 6.14 -18.81
C LEU A 48 -2.13 5.17 -19.09
N THR A 49 -1.80 3.98 -19.62
CA THR A 49 -2.73 2.85 -19.70
C THR A 49 -2.36 1.80 -18.65
N ILE A 50 -3.34 1.43 -17.81
CA ILE A 50 -3.24 0.36 -16.83
C ILE A 50 -3.87 -0.89 -17.44
N SER A 51 -3.02 -1.84 -17.85
CA SER A 51 -3.44 -3.10 -18.48
C SER A 51 -3.43 -4.31 -17.54
N GLU A 52 -2.90 -4.15 -16.32
CA GLU A 52 -2.75 -5.23 -15.35
C GLU A 52 -3.46 -4.90 -14.03
N PRO A 53 -4.08 -5.90 -13.36
CA PRO A 53 -4.69 -5.72 -12.06
C PRO A 53 -3.62 -5.32 -11.02
N GLY A 54 -4.04 -4.63 -9.96
CA GLY A 54 -3.14 -4.29 -8.86
C GLY A 54 -3.33 -2.88 -8.29
N SER A 55 -2.37 -2.47 -7.47
CA SER A 55 -2.39 -1.20 -6.76
C SER A 55 -1.40 -0.21 -7.40
N TYR A 56 -1.89 0.99 -7.70
CA TYR A 56 -1.17 2.07 -8.33
C TYR A 56 -1.24 3.32 -7.45
N TYR A 57 -0.21 4.16 -7.48
CA TYR A 57 -0.16 5.36 -6.64
C TYR A 57 0.51 6.55 -7.31
N LEU A 58 0.16 7.76 -6.86
CA LEU A 58 0.84 9.00 -7.22
C LEU A 58 1.91 9.34 -6.18
N ALA A 59 3.06 9.82 -6.64
CA ALA A 59 4.09 10.42 -5.78
C ALA A 59 4.14 11.96 -5.88
N GLY A 60 3.22 12.57 -6.64
CA GLY A 60 3.16 14.00 -6.86
C GLY A 60 1.94 14.41 -7.69
N ASN A 61 1.68 15.73 -7.76
CA ASN A 61 0.63 16.29 -8.61
C ASN A 61 0.97 16.06 -10.09
N LEU A 62 -0.04 15.71 -10.88
CA LEU A 62 0.12 15.48 -12.32
C LEU A 62 -0.85 16.38 -13.11
N VAL A 63 -0.36 16.91 -14.22
CA VAL A 63 -1.15 17.75 -15.13
C VAL A 63 -1.32 17.01 -16.46
N PHE A 64 -2.55 16.81 -16.89
CA PHE A 64 -2.87 16.31 -18.21
C PHE A 64 -3.12 17.46 -19.18
N SER A 65 -2.28 17.55 -20.22
CA SER A 65 -2.35 18.58 -21.26
C SER A 65 -2.52 18.02 -22.68
N GLY A 66 -2.71 16.71 -22.81
CA GLY A 66 -2.85 16.03 -24.09
C GLY A 66 -4.30 15.91 -24.58
N THR A 67 -4.50 15.13 -25.65
CA THR A 67 -5.84 14.76 -26.14
C THR A 67 -6.20 13.36 -25.67
N GLY A 68 -7.46 13.11 -25.35
CA GLY A 68 -7.97 11.78 -25.00
C GLY A 68 -8.10 11.54 -23.49
N VAL A 69 -7.54 10.43 -23.00
CA VAL A 69 -7.70 9.98 -21.60
C VAL A 69 -6.37 10.10 -20.87
N ALA A 70 -6.35 10.71 -19.68
CA ALA A 70 -5.12 10.80 -18.90
C ALA A 70 -4.72 9.46 -18.27
N ILE A 71 -5.66 8.77 -17.62
CA ILE A 71 -5.48 7.39 -17.14
C ILE A 71 -6.57 6.50 -17.71
N ASN A 72 -6.17 5.56 -18.57
CA ASN A 72 -7.06 4.54 -19.12
C ASN A 72 -6.90 3.23 -18.33
N VAL A 73 -7.93 2.83 -17.59
CA VAL A 73 -7.94 1.58 -16.80
C VAL A 73 -8.60 0.47 -17.61
N ALA A 74 -7.76 -0.31 -18.29
CA ALA A 74 -8.13 -1.40 -19.18
C ALA A 74 -8.12 -2.79 -18.51
N SER A 75 -7.96 -2.84 -17.18
CA SER A 75 -7.97 -4.09 -16.39
C SER A 75 -8.91 -3.99 -15.20
N ALA A 76 -9.49 -5.12 -14.80
CA ALA A 76 -10.32 -5.23 -13.60
C ALA A 76 -9.46 -5.33 -12.33
N ASN A 77 -10.04 -5.07 -11.16
CA ASN A 77 -9.36 -5.18 -9.85
C ASN A 77 -8.16 -4.22 -9.73
N VAL A 78 -8.40 -2.95 -10.06
CA VAL A 78 -7.39 -1.89 -10.00
C VAL A 78 -7.72 -0.93 -8.87
N THR A 79 -6.74 -0.65 -8.03
CA THR A 79 -6.83 0.43 -7.03
C THR A 79 -5.84 1.53 -7.40
N ILE A 80 -6.33 2.75 -7.51
CA ILE A 80 -5.54 3.97 -7.73
C ILE A 80 -5.66 4.81 -6.45
N ASP A 81 -4.56 4.90 -5.71
CA ASP A 81 -4.42 5.78 -4.54
C ASP A 81 -3.75 7.09 -4.99
N LEU A 82 -4.46 8.20 -4.95
CA LEU A 82 -3.90 9.49 -5.32
C LEU A 82 -2.97 10.05 -4.22
N CYS A 83 -2.87 9.40 -3.06
CA CYS A 83 -1.95 9.75 -1.96
C CYS A 83 -2.00 11.22 -1.50
N GLY A 84 -3.16 11.87 -1.61
CA GLY A 84 -3.40 13.27 -1.30
C GLY A 84 -3.07 14.24 -2.45
N PHE A 85 -2.58 13.74 -3.58
CA PHE A 85 -2.21 14.55 -4.74
C PHE A 85 -3.40 14.83 -5.66
N ASN A 86 -3.20 15.83 -6.52
CA ASN A 86 -4.16 16.28 -7.51
C ASN A 86 -3.79 15.78 -8.92
N ILE A 87 -4.78 15.34 -9.68
CA ILE A 87 -4.68 15.26 -11.14
C ILE A 87 -5.53 16.38 -11.74
N SER A 88 -4.88 17.30 -12.44
CA SER A 88 -5.58 18.41 -13.10
C SER A 88 -5.57 18.26 -14.62
N SER A 89 -6.63 18.72 -15.28
CA SER A 89 -6.70 18.85 -16.73
C SER A 89 -6.65 20.31 -17.16
N THR A 90 -5.80 20.64 -18.13
CA THR A 90 -5.79 21.95 -18.81
C THR A 90 -6.47 21.91 -20.17
N VAL A 91 -7.12 20.79 -20.52
CA VAL A 91 -7.68 20.54 -21.85
C VAL A 91 -9.09 21.10 -21.94
N THR A 92 -9.44 21.73 -23.06
CA THR A 92 -10.74 22.41 -23.25
C THR A 92 -11.86 21.51 -23.78
N ALA A 93 -11.55 20.29 -24.22
CA ALA A 93 -12.50 19.33 -24.79
C ALA A 93 -12.67 18.09 -23.90
N ASP A 94 -13.70 17.27 -24.18
CA ASP A 94 -14.21 16.06 -23.49
C ASP A 94 -13.17 14.97 -23.10
N ALA A 95 -12.09 15.38 -22.46
CA ALA A 95 -11.04 14.52 -21.96
C ALA A 95 -11.46 13.95 -20.62
N SER A 96 -11.65 12.63 -20.58
CA SER A 96 -11.76 11.91 -19.31
C SER A 96 -10.40 11.94 -18.63
N CYS A 97 -10.30 12.58 -17.46
CA CYS A 97 -9.08 12.51 -16.64
C CYS A 97 -8.78 11.06 -16.30
N ILE A 98 -9.80 10.32 -15.87
CA ILE A 98 -9.71 8.87 -15.68
C ILE A 98 -10.88 8.21 -16.38
N TYR A 99 -10.58 7.27 -17.27
CA TYR A 99 -11.54 6.37 -17.87
C TYR A 99 -11.32 4.97 -17.29
N ALA A 100 -12.33 4.44 -16.62
CA ALA A 100 -12.32 3.09 -16.07
C ALA A 100 -13.48 2.29 -16.65
N GLY A 101 -13.21 1.61 -17.76
CA GLY A 101 -14.17 0.73 -18.45
C GLY A 101 -14.24 -0.69 -17.87
N SER A 102 -13.46 -0.97 -16.82
CA SER A 102 -13.31 -2.31 -16.23
C SER A 102 -14.03 -2.42 -14.87
N ASN A 103 -14.37 -3.64 -14.47
CA ASN A 103 -15.03 -3.90 -13.18
C ASN A 103 -14.07 -3.79 -11.99
N ASN A 104 -14.62 -3.44 -10.81
CA ASN A 104 -13.87 -3.37 -9.55
C ASN A 104 -12.66 -2.42 -9.62
N VAL A 105 -12.89 -1.20 -10.08
CA VAL A 105 -11.91 -0.11 -10.07
C VAL A 105 -12.20 0.81 -8.89
N ARG A 106 -11.18 1.10 -8.07
CA ARG A 106 -11.25 2.05 -6.97
C ARG A 106 -10.26 3.18 -7.23
N ILE A 107 -10.74 4.42 -7.16
CA ILE A 107 -9.89 5.61 -7.13
C ILE A 107 -10.17 6.27 -5.78
N HIS A 108 -9.16 6.78 -5.06
CA HIS A 108 -9.40 7.43 -3.76
C HIS A 108 -8.25 8.34 -3.34
N ASN A 109 -8.50 9.07 -2.24
CA ASN A 109 -7.49 9.80 -1.49
C ASN A 109 -6.75 10.86 -2.32
N GLY A 110 -7.49 11.78 -2.93
CA GLY A 110 -6.95 12.92 -3.65
C GLY A 110 -8.04 13.72 -4.36
N SER A 111 -7.63 14.61 -5.25
CA SER A 111 -8.54 15.47 -6.00
C SER A 111 -8.34 15.35 -7.51
N ILE A 112 -9.41 15.60 -8.25
CA ILE A 112 -9.38 15.74 -9.69
C ILE A 112 -10.04 17.08 -10.02
N THR A 113 -9.33 17.93 -10.76
CA THR A 113 -9.70 19.34 -10.97
C THR A 113 -9.51 19.79 -12.42
N GLY A 114 -10.13 20.92 -12.77
CA GLY A 114 -10.08 21.49 -14.11
C GLY A 114 -11.22 21.00 -14.99
N ASN A 115 -11.18 21.33 -16.28
CA ASN A 115 -12.21 20.92 -17.22
C ASN A 115 -12.04 19.44 -17.58
N THR A 116 -12.61 18.56 -16.74
CA THR A 116 -12.46 17.12 -16.92
C THR A 116 -13.57 16.32 -16.23
N VAL A 117 -13.70 15.06 -16.65
CA VAL A 117 -14.64 14.09 -16.09
C VAL A 117 -13.93 12.82 -15.67
N VAL A 118 -14.49 12.13 -14.67
CA VAL A 118 -14.12 10.76 -14.33
C VAL A 118 -15.22 9.82 -14.79
N THR A 119 -14.91 9.02 -15.80
CA THR A 119 -15.84 8.08 -16.41
C THR A 119 -15.58 6.69 -15.85
N GLN A 120 -16.59 6.08 -15.23
CA GLN A 120 -16.56 4.68 -14.78
C GLN A 120 -17.75 3.94 -15.38
N THR A 121 -17.49 2.80 -16.00
CA THR A 121 -18.52 1.94 -16.59
C THR A 121 -18.60 0.65 -15.77
N GLY A 122 -19.78 0.31 -15.26
CA GLY A 122 -20.01 -0.86 -14.38
C GLY A 122 -20.58 -0.48 -13.01
N ALA A 123 -20.81 -1.46 -12.13
CA ALA A 123 -21.33 -1.24 -10.78
C ALA A 123 -20.33 -0.44 -9.94
N VAL A 124 -20.48 0.89 -9.94
CA VAL A 124 -19.68 1.83 -9.16
C VAL A 124 -20.15 1.82 -7.71
N SER A 125 -19.55 0.97 -6.89
CA SER A 125 -19.93 0.81 -5.47
C SER A 125 -19.23 1.79 -4.52
N ASN A 126 -18.18 2.52 -4.94
CA ASN A 126 -17.41 3.33 -3.99
C ASN A 126 -16.62 4.50 -4.64
N ARG A 127 -17.29 5.61 -4.94
CA ARG A 127 -16.61 6.87 -5.31
C ARG A 127 -16.28 7.66 -4.05
N THR A 128 -14.99 7.87 -3.75
CA THR A 128 -14.54 8.57 -2.52
C THR A 128 -13.63 9.77 -2.81
N TRP A 129 -13.63 10.29 -4.04
CA TRP A 129 -12.86 11.47 -4.42
C TRP A 129 -13.76 12.69 -4.59
N ASN A 130 -13.21 13.87 -4.29
CA ASN A 130 -13.85 15.14 -4.54
C ASN A 130 -13.70 15.52 -6.02
N ILE A 131 -14.81 15.92 -6.64
CA ILE A 131 -14.86 16.55 -7.96
C ILE A 131 -15.11 18.03 -7.69
N ALA A 132 -14.21 18.91 -8.15
CA ALA A 132 -14.32 20.35 -8.01
C ALA A 132 -14.12 21.04 -9.35
#